data_AF-A0A060C471-F1
#
_entry.id   AF-A0A060C471-F1
#
_cell.length_a   1.000
_cell.length_b   1.000
_cell.length_c   1.000
_cell.angle_alpha   90.00
_cell.angle_beta   90.00
_cell.angle_gamma   90.00
#
_symmetry.space_group_name_H-M   'P 1'
#
loop_
_entity.id
_entity.type
_entity.pdbx_description
1 polymer ?
#
loop_
_entity_poly.entity_id
_entity_poly.type
_entity_poly.pdbx_seq_one_letter_code
_entity_poly.pdbx_strand_id
1 'polypeptide(L)'
;GAQEWYDAQVDLFASWGVDFLKVDDMQTPFHADEIAAYRLAMLKAEEKYERPLSLSLSPGAWLSTRHADFLRNHTEMWRISDDLWDNWDDVLAQFSRLARWAGFSGNGHWADADMLPLGISEYVRSVVRTGWCGLSDDEQLSM
;
A
#
# COMPACT_ATOMS: atom_id res chain seq x y z
N GLY A 1 1.60 24.23 12.64
CA GLY A 1 1.75 23.07 13.54
C GLY A 1 1.93 21.79 12.73
N ALA A 2 2.11 20.63 13.39
CA ALA A 2 2.29 19.35 12.68
C ALA A 2 1.07 18.96 11.83
N GLN A 3 -0.15 19.00 12.40
CA GLN A 3 -1.38 18.68 11.65
C GLN A 3 -1.64 19.65 10.48
N GLU A 4 -1.36 20.94 10.66
CA GLU A 4 -1.51 21.95 9.59
C GLU A 4 -0.63 21.63 8.37
N TRP A 5 0.50 20.93 8.57
CA TRP A 5 1.31 20.47 7.46
C TRP A 5 0.59 19.34 6.69
N TYR A 6 0.10 18.30 7.36
CA TYR A 6 -0.68 17.25 6.70
C TYR A 6 -1.92 17.79 5.98
N ASP A 7 -2.65 18.70 6.64
CA ASP A 7 -3.82 19.36 6.05
C ASP A 7 -3.44 20.07 4.75
N ALA A 8 -2.37 20.89 4.76
CA ALA A 8 -1.93 21.62 3.57
C ALA A 8 -1.44 20.72 2.44
N GLN A 9 -0.76 19.61 2.77
CA GLN A 9 -0.28 18.65 1.78
C GLN A 9 -1.44 17.93 1.07
N VAL A 10 -2.37 17.39 1.86
CA VAL A 10 -3.51 16.64 1.32
C VAL A 10 -4.49 17.56 0.61
N ASP A 11 -4.70 18.79 1.10
CA ASP A 11 -5.47 19.83 0.40
C ASP A 11 -4.90 20.13 -0.99
N LEU A 12 -3.57 20.24 -1.11
CA LEU A 12 -2.91 20.44 -2.39
C LEU A 12 -3.18 19.27 -3.34
N PHE A 13 -3.02 18.02 -2.88
CA PHE A 13 -3.28 16.84 -3.72
C PHE A 13 -4.74 16.75 -4.14
N ALA A 14 -5.68 16.98 -3.21
CA ALA A 14 -7.10 16.98 -3.51
C ALA A 14 -7.48 18.12 -4.49
N SER A 15 -6.82 19.27 -4.42
CA SER A 15 -7.00 20.37 -5.37
C SER A 15 -6.63 20.00 -6.81
N TRP A 16 -5.75 19.01 -6.99
CA TRP A 16 -5.39 18.45 -8.30
C TRP A 16 -6.37 17.37 -8.76
N GLY A 17 -7.35 17.00 -7.93
CA GLY A 17 -8.26 15.90 -8.19
C GLY A 17 -7.61 14.51 -8.01
N VAL A 18 -6.57 14.41 -7.19
CA VAL A 18 -6.05 13.10 -6.75
C VAL A 18 -7.15 12.37 -5.97
N ASP A 19 -7.35 11.08 -6.25
CA ASP A 19 -8.34 10.25 -5.57
C ASP A 19 -7.70 9.11 -4.74
N PHE A 20 -6.38 8.91 -4.88
CA PHE A 20 -5.64 7.81 -4.26
C PHE A 20 -4.24 8.25 -3.84
N LEU A 21 -3.87 7.97 -2.59
CA LEU A 21 -2.59 8.30 -1.99
C LEU A 21 -1.92 7.04 -1.47
N LYS A 22 -0.76 6.70 -2.03
CA LYS A 22 0.16 5.72 -1.43
C LYS A 22 1.21 6.48 -0.62
N VAL A 23 1.30 6.17 0.67
CA VAL A 23 2.22 6.82 1.61
C VAL A 23 3.20 5.78 2.16
N ASP A 24 4.48 6.01 1.88
CA ASP A 24 5.57 5.10 2.24
C ASP A 24 6.18 5.43 3.61
N ASP A 25 6.99 4.52 4.13
CA ASP A 25 7.67 4.63 5.44
C ASP A 25 6.71 4.77 6.63
N MET A 26 5.54 4.13 6.58
CA MET A 26 4.49 4.28 7.61
C MET A 26 4.42 3.12 8.60
N GLN A 27 4.89 1.92 8.23
CA GLN A 27 4.58 0.72 9.00
C GLN A 27 5.79 0.03 9.63
N THR A 28 7.02 0.45 9.32
CA THR A 28 8.26 -0.11 9.88
C THR A 28 9.28 1.00 10.21
N PRO A 29 9.25 1.60 11.42
CA PRO A 29 8.36 1.30 12.55
C PRO A 29 6.92 1.78 12.31
N PHE A 30 5.98 1.32 13.14
CA PHE A 30 4.56 1.65 12.96
C PHE A 30 4.23 3.07 13.43
N HIS A 31 4.00 3.99 12.49
CA HIS A 31 3.77 5.42 12.73
C HIS A 31 2.28 5.74 12.87
N ALA A 32 1.65 5.26 13.95
CA ALA A 32 0.21 5.45 14.18
C ALA A 32 -0.23 6.92 14.15
N ASP A 33 0.54 7.82 14.78
CA ASP A 33 0.19 9.25 14.84
C ASP A 33 0.20 9.90 13.45
N GLU A 34 1.15 9.54 12.59
CA GLU A 34 1.27 10.07 11.23
C GLU A 34 0.17 9.53 10.31
N ILE A 35 -0.16 8.24 10.43
CA ILE A 35 -1.28 7.62 9.70
C ILE A 35 -2.61 8.31 10.09
N ALA A 36 -2.83 8.54 11.38
CA ALA A 36 -4.03 9.23 11.85
C ALA A 36 -4.08 10.69 11.36
N ALA A 37 -2.94 11.38 11.31
CA ALA A 37 -2.85 12.74 10.80
C ALA A 37 -3.20 12.83 9.31
N TYR A 38 -2.70 11.90 8.48
CA TYR A 38 -3.11 11.77 7.08
C TYR A 38 -4.60 11.52 6.93
N ARG A 39 -5.17 10.57 7.70
CA ARG A 39 -6.61 10.28 7.62
C ARG A 39 -7.45 11.50 7.98
N LEU A 40 -7.07 12.23 9.03
CA LEU A 40 -7.77 13.47 9.42
C LEU A 40 -7.69 14.55 8.33
N ALA A 41 -6.52 14.71 7.72
CA ALA A 41 -6.33 15.65 6.61
C ALA A 41 -7.16 15.26 5.38
N MET A 42 -7.23 13.96 5.06
CA MET A 42 -8.08 13.44 3.99
C MET A 42 -9.55 13.71 4.25
N LEU A 43 -10.07 13.44 5.46
CA LEU A 43 -11.48 13.73 5.79
C LEU A 43 -11.85 15.20 5.55
N LYS A 44 -10.96 16.14 5.90
CA LYS A 44 -11.17 17.58 5.63
C LYS A 44 -11.17 17.89 4.14
N ALA A 45 -10.27 17.28 3.38
CA ALA A 45 -10.21 17.46 1.94
C ALA A 45 -11.43 16.85 1.24
N GLU A 46 -11.88 15.66 1.66
CA GLU A 46 -13.10 15.01 1.17
C GLU A 46 -14.33 15.91 1.37
N GLU A 47 -14.47 16.54 2.54
CA GLU A 47 -15.55 17.49 2.83
C GLU A 47 -15.46 18.74 1.93
N LYS A 48 -14.26 19.29 1.73
CA LYS A 48 -14.05 20.52 0.95
C LYS A 48 -14.26 20.32 -0.54
N TYR A 49 -13.82 19.20 -1.09
CA TYR A 49 -13.81 18.91 -2.52
C TYR A 49 -14.95 17.99 -2.98
N GLU A 50 -15.73 17.46 -2.04
CA GLU A 50 -16.85 16.52 -2.28
C GLU A 50 -16.41 15.28 -3.08
N ARG A 51 -15.20 14.78 -2.81
CA ARG A 51 -14.60 13.62 -3.48
C ARG A 51 -13.91 12.70 -2.46
N PRO A 52 -14.16 11.39 -2.49
CA PRO A 52 -13.49 10.45 -1.59
C PRO A 52 -12.01 10.30 -1.94
N LEU A 53 -11.16 10.09 -0.92
CA LEU A 53 -9.75 9.80 -1.08
C LEU A 53 -9.46 8.40 -0.49
N SER A 54 -8.68 7.58 -1.18
CA SER A 54 -8.20 6.29 -0.65
C SER A 54 -6.75 6.37 -0.18
N LEU A 55 -6.45 5.78 0.96
CA LEU A 55 -5.13 5.70 1.57
C LEU A 55 -4.57 4.28 1.49
N SER A 56 -3.38 4.17 0.90
CA SER A 56 -2.54 2.98 0.85
C SER A 56 -1.25 3.22 1.63
N LEU A 57 -0.84 2.25 2.47
CA LEU A 57 0.39 2.34 3.27
C LEU A 57 1.47 1.35 2.82
N SER A 58 2.73 1.76 2.91
CA SER A 58 3.91 0.90 2.70
C SER A 58 5.10 1.26 3.61
N PRO A 59 6.15 0.40 3.69
CA PRO A 59 6.19 -1.04 3.38
C PRO A 59 5.59 -1.86 4.54
N GLY A 60 5.58 -3.21 4.51
CA GLY A 60 4.87 -3.97 5.54
C GLY A 60 5.28 -5.42 5.84
N ALA A 61 6.50 -5.87 5.48
CA ALA A 61 6.92 -7.26 5.73
C ALA A 61 6.74 -7.74 7.19
N TRP A 62 7.00 -6.83 8.13
CA TRP A 62 7.03 -7.11 9.57
C TRP A 62 5.80 -6.57 10.31
N LEU A 63 4.78 -6.12 9.59
CA LEU A 63 3.56 -5.57 10.18
C LEU A 63 2.84 -6.64 11.02
N SER A 64 2.56 -6.29 12.28
CA SER A 64 1.81 -7.15 13.19
C SER A 64 0.30 -6.98 12.99
N THR A 65 -0.43 -8.08 12.94
CA THR A 65 -1.91 -8.11 12.87
C THR A 65 -2.59 -7.46 14.07
N ARG A 66 -1.87 -7.18 15.17
CA ARG A 66 -2.40 -6.39 16.30
C ARG A 66 -2.85 -4.99 15.89
N HIS A 67 -2.35 -4.47 14.77
CA HIS A 67 -2.70 -3.16 14.23
C HIS A 67 -3.91 -3.20 13.28
N ALA A 68 -4.50 -4.37 13.01
CA ALA A 68 -5.56 -4.51 12.00
C ALA A 68 -6.78 -3.62 12.25
N ASP A 69 -7.23 -3.49 13.50
CA ASP A 69 -8.35 -2.60 13.83
C ASP A 69 -8.00 -1.13 13.60
N PHE A 70 -6.79 -0.73 13.94
CA PHE A 70 -6.31 0.62 13.68
C PHE A 70 -6.26 0.88 12.17
N LEU A 71 -5.66 -0.03 11.39
CA LEU A 71 -5.53 0.10 9.94
C LEU A 71 -6.90 0.22 9.26
N ARG A 72 -7.88 -0.63 9.63
CA ARG A 72 -9.25 -0.54 9.11
C ARG A 72 -9.92 0.80 9.42
N ASN A 73 -9.64 1.40 10.57
CA ASN A 73 -10.24 2.68 10.92
C ASN A 73 -9.61 3.88 10.19
N HIS A 74 -8.44 3.70 9.56
CA HIS A 74 -7.67 4.82 9.02
C HIS A 74 -7.27 4.68 7.54
N THR A 75 -7.38 3.49 6.94
CA THR A 75 -6.82 3.21 5.62
C THR A 75 -7.67 2.22 4.83
N GLU A 76 -7.68 2.35 3.52
CA GLU A 76 -8.33 1.43 2.59
C GLU A 76 -7.43 0.24 2.26
N MET A 77 -6.11 0.38 2.31
CA MET A 77 -5.19 -0.74 2.14
C MET A 77 -3.83 -0.54 2.80
N TRP A 78 -3.15 -1.64 3.11
CA TRP A 78 -1.82 -1.64 3.71
C TRP A 78 -0.97 -2.79 3.21
N ARG A 79 0.28 -2.51 2.86
CA ARG A 79 1.23 -3.54 2.44
C ARG A 79 1.43 -4.56 3.56
N ILE A 80 1.52 -5.83 3.18
CA ILE A 80 1.84 -6.96 4.10
C ILE A 80 3.19 -7.61 3.82
N SER A 81 3.96 -7.00 2.90
CA SER A 81 5.28 -7.42 2.45
C SER A 81 6.21 -6.22 2.26
N ASP A 82 7.50 -6.51 2.12
CA ASP A 82 8.44 -5.62 1.43
C ASP A 82 8.13 -5.63 -0.07
N ASP A 83 8.95 -4.96 -0.87
CA ASP A 83 8.68 -4.81 -2.29
C ASP A 83 8.65 -6.18 -2.99
N LEU A 84 7.57 -6.45 -3.72
CA LEU A 84 7.41 -7.63 -4.56
C LEU A 84 8.11 -7.39 -5.89
N TRP A 85 9.06 -8.26 -6.22
CA TRP A 85 9.72 -8.27 -7.51
C TRP A 85 9.41 -9.57 -8.27
N ASP A 86 9.83 -9.60 -9.53
CA ASP A 86 9.63 -10.70 -10.47
C ASP A 86 10.61 -11.86 -10.25
N ASN A 87 10.66 -12.36 -9.02
CA ASN A 87 11.35 -13.58 -8.66
C ASN A 87 10.42 -14.48 -7.84
N TRP A 88 10.59 -15.79 -8.02
CA TRP A 88 9.70 -16.76 -7.40
C TRP A 88 9.71 -16.72 -5.87
N ASP A 89 10.85 -16.42 -5.24
CA ASP A 89 10.94 -16.39 -3.78
C ASP A 89 10.04 -15.30 -3.17
N ASP A 90 9.95 -14.13 -3.81
CA ASP A 90 9.05 -13.07 -3.37
C ASP A 90 7.58 -13.46 -3.54
N VAL A 91 7.21 -14.06 -4.69
CA VAL A 91 5.85 -14.56 -4.96
C VAL A 91 5.45 -15.64 -3.95
N LEU A 92 6.31 -16.65 -3.77
CA LEU A 92 6.08 -17.75 -2.85
C LEU A 92 5.90 -17.26 -1.41
N ALA A 93 6.66 -16.25 -0.99
CA ALA A 93 6.53 -15.68 0.34
C ALA A 93 5.15 -15.02 0.58
N GLN A 94 4.48 -14.52 -0.46
CA GLN A 94 3.15 -13.90 -0.35
C GLN A 94 2.08 -14.89 0.12
N PHE A 95 2.15 -16.18 -0.25
CA PHE A 95 1.16 -17.18 0.17
C PHE A 95 0.97 -17.22 1.68
N SER A 96 2.08 -17.25 2.42
CA SER A 96 2.04 -17.26 3.89
C SER A 96 1.55 -15.94 4.49
N ARG A 97 1.91 -14.81 3.87
CA ARG A 97 1.51 -13.46 4.31
C ARG A 97 0.03 -13.24 4.10
N LEU A 98 -0.48 -13.58 2.91
CA LEU A 98 -1.90 -13.53 2.56
C LEU A 98 -2.72 -14.43 3.47
N ALA A 99 -2.28 -15.68 3.71
CA ALA A 99 -2.97 -16.57 4.65
C ALA A 99 -3.07 -15.98 6.06
N ARG A 100 -1.99 -15.33 6.56
CA ARG A 100 -1.99 -14.62 7.85
C ARG A 100 -2.98 -13.45 7.89
N TRP A 101 -3.15 -12.74 6.79
CA TRP A 101 -3.95 -11.52 6.70
C TRP A 101 -5.38 -11.70 6.18
N ALA A 102 -5.72 -12.89 5.67
CA ALA A 102 -7.00 -13.19 5.03
C ALA A 102 -8.22 -12.81 5.90
N GLY A 103 -8.16 -13.08 7.21
CA GLY A 103 -9.25 -12.77 8.14
C GLY A 103 -9.45 -11.27 8.45
N PHE A 104 -8.54 -10.41 8.02
CA PHE A 104 -8.58 -8.96 8.30
C PHE A 104 -8.94 -8.12 7.06
N SER A 105 -9.01 -8.76 5.89
CA SER A 105 -9.31 -8.09 4.61
C SER A 105 -10.80 -8.18 4.27
N GLY A 106 -11.34 -7.15 3.62
CA GLY A 106 -12.72 -7.05 3.18
C GLY A 106 -13.38 -5.74 3.62
N ASN A 107 -14.62 -5.52 3.16
CA ASN A 107 -15.44 -4.34 3.51
C ASN A 107 -14.74 -2.99 3.28
N GLY A 108 -13.96 -2.85 2.20
CA GLY A 108 -13.25 -1.62 1.87
C GLY A 108 -11.85 -1.49 2.45
N HIS A 109 -11.34 -2.54 3.12
CA HIS A 109 -10.03 -2.56 3.75
C HIS A 109 -9.22 -3.78 3.29
N TRP A 110 -8.04 -3.58 2.70
CA TRP A 110 -7.33 -4.65 1.99
C TRP A 110 -5.88 -4.81 2.44
N ALA A 111 -5.51 -6.04 2.81
CA ALA A 111 -4.13 -6.44 2.88
C ALA A 111 -3.53 -6.48 1.47
N ASP A 112 -2.56 -5.62 1.21
CA ASP A 112 -1.93 -5.41 -0.09
C ASP A 112 -0.64 -6.26 -0.23
N ALA A 113 -0.63 -7.19 -1.17
CA ALA A 113 0.51 -8.04 -1.50
C ALA A 113 1.55 -7.34 -2.41
N ASP A 114 1.39 -6.04 -2.63
CA ASP A 114 2.17 -5.18 -3.52
C ASP A 114 1.82 -5.31 -5.01
N MET A 115 2.45 -4.46 -5.82
CA MET A 115 2.21 -4.33 -7.25
C MET A 115 2.58 -5.58 -8.04
N LEU A 116 1.85 -5.85 -9.13
CA LEU A 116 2.13 -6.95 -10.04
C LEU A 116 3.36 -6.63 -10.92
N PRO A 117 4.47 -7.38 -10.85
CA PRO A 117 5.67 -7.11 -11.62
C PRO A 117 5.58 -7.78 -13.00
N LEU A 118 4.52 -7.48 -13.76
CA LEU A 118 4.20 -8.10 -15.05
C LEU A 118 4.61 -7.22 -16.24
N GLY A 119 4.82 -7.83 -17.40
CA GLY A 119 5.10 -7.11 -18.65
C GLY A 119 6.53 -6.54 -18.71
N ILE A 120 6.67 -5.32 -19.25
CA ILE A 120 7.95 -4.62 -19.42
C ILE A 120 8.15 -3.65 -18.27
N SER A 121 9.28 -3.72 -17.58
CA SER A 121 9.71 -2.70 -16.62
C SER A 121 11.22 -2.50 -16.69
N GLU A 122 11.64 -1.24 -16.80
CA GLU A 122 13.06 -0.85 -16.79
C GLU A 122 13.72 -1.04 -15.42
N TYR A 123 12.92 -1.23 -14.37
CA TYR A 123 13.34 -1.44 -12.98
C TYR A 123 13.21 -2.88 -12.51
N VAL A 124 12.99 -3.81 -13.43
CA VAL A 124 13.04 -5.25 -13.17
C VAL A 124 14.38 -5.60 -12.51
N ARG A 125 14.35 -6.14 -11.29
CA ARG A 125 15.54 -6.67 -10.60
C ARG A 125 16.04 -7.97 -11.23
N SER A 126 15.32 -8.55 -12.19
CA SER A 126 15.73 -9.75 -12.87
C SER A 126 17.09 -9.55 -13.55
N VAL A 127 17.93 -10.56 -13.37
CA VAL A 127 19.31 -10.63 -13.88
C VAL A 127 19.34 -10.64 -15.42
N VAL A 128 18.18 -10.75 -16.07
CA VAL A 128 18.03 -10.87 -17.52
C VAL A 128 17.76 -9.49 -18.11
N ARG A 129 18.79 -8.93 -18.76
CA ARG A 129 18.85 -7.59 -19.40
C ARG A 129 17.84 -7.33 -20.54
N THR A 130 16.69 -7.98 -20.54
CA THR A 130 15.68 -7.86 -21.61
C THR A 130 14.59 -6.83 -21.28
N GLY A 131 14.44 -6.44 -20.01
CA GLY A 131 13.40 -5.51 -19.55
C GLY A 131 12.02 -6.16 -19.38
N TRP A 132 11.89 -7.47 -19.59
CA TRP A 132 10.67 -8.24 -19.35
C TRP A 132 10.67 -8.89 -17.97
N CYS A 133 9.46 -9.13 -17.43
CA CYS A 133 9.20 -9.93 -16.24
C CYS A 133 9.98 -11.26 -16.24
N GLY A 134 10.67 -11.53 -15.15
CA GLY A 134 11.47 -12.73 -14.91
C GLY A 134 10.67 -13.96 -14.47
N LEU A 135 9.37 -13.81 -14.19
CA LEU A 135 8.47 -14.92 -13.87
C LEU A 135 8.03 -15.64 -15.16
N SER A 136 8.04 -16.97 -15.12
CA SER A 136 7.41 -17.81 -16.15
C SER A 136 5.89 -17.58 -16.19
N ASP A 137 5.25 -17.98 -17.29
CA ASP A 137 3.79 -17.85 -17.44
C ASP A 137 3.02 -18.56 -16.29
N ASP A 138 3.50 -19.73 -15.86
CA ASP A 138 2.90 -20.47 -14.73
C ASP A 138 3.05 -19.73 -13.40
N GLU A 139 4.18 -19.04 -13.18
CA GLU A 139 4.41 -18.24 -11.98
C GLU A 139 3.56 -16.97 -11.99
N GLN A 140 3.40 -16.32 -13.15
CA GLN A 140 2.51 -15.17 -13.33
C GLN A 140 1.03 -15.54 -13.09
N LEU A 141 0.61 -16.75 -13.49
CA LEU A 141 -0.73 -17.28 -13.22
C LEU A 141 -0.94 -17.66 -11.75
N SER A 142 0.15 -17.93 -11.01
CA SER A 142 0.09 -18.36 -9.61
C SER A 142 -0.01 -17.21 -8.61
N MET A 143 0.36 -15.99 -9.03
CA MET A 143 0.21 -14.76 -8.25
C MET A 143 -1.27 -14.40 -8.03
#